data_AF-A0A966AT19-F1
#
_entry.id   AF-A0A966AT19-F1
#
_cell.length_a   1.000
_cell.length_b   1.000
_cell.length_c   1.000
_cell.angle_alpha   90.00
_cell.angle_beta   90.00
_cell.angle_gamma   90.00
#
_symmetry.space_group_name_H-M   'P 1'
#
loop_
_entity.id
_entity.type
_entity.pdbx_description
1 polymer ?
#
loop_
_entity_poly.entity_id
_entity_poly.type
_entity_poly.pdbx_seq_one_letter_code
_entity_poly.pdbx_strand_id
1 'polypeptide(L)'
;MSSSKVFLCVLLASFGLCLTASGQPLCDVTYFLTVSEGDDILRTVEASSMTVEIEMSLSSTAFEVDSVRGLAIDPVTGLFYMLGIGTVPPNPPSATPILFYYDPVGLFVSPVGSTLLDFNDLAFLPSGEIRAITNPLANGAANYCELSLLTGGPIDLCNFPVADSGESIGINGNGQLYRASGGGAFDSRLQGPSNNPSGDPCDVLTVTIPPELISEPVRTITWWEAEGAFVWVSGDAARSIYLLEPSGIATLIGNADHDITGLAIVTLATPCPVGGDQFIRGDCNLDLGVNVADAIFLLSSLFVPGSSPLGCRDTGDVNDDGGVNVADAVFLLSGLFIPGSVPVPFPSIIDGCGSDPTDDGLDCLTTGCP
;
A
#
# COMPACT_ATOMS: atom_id res chain seq x y z
N MET A 1 8.02 -6.81 19.03
CA MET A 1 6.56 -6.98 18.86
C MET A 1 5.91 -5.68 19.34
N SER A 2 5.77 -4.73 18.41
CA SER A 2 5.44 -3.33 18.72
C SER A 2 4.00 -3.19 19.19
N SER A 3 3.80 -2.32 20.19
CA SER A 3 2.52 -1.98 20.82
C SER A 3 1.43 -1.53 19.83
N SER A 4 1.81 -1.20 18.59
CA SER A 4 0.90 -0.81 17.50
C SER A 4 0.05 -1.97 16.96
N LYS A 5 0.54 -3.23 16.99
CA LYS A 5 -0.21 -4.41 16.48
C LYS A 5 -1.42 -4.80 17.35
N VAL A 6 -1.39 -4.49 18.65
CA VAL A 6 -2.48 -4.81 19.59
C VAL A 6 -3.57 -3.73 19.61
N PHE A 7 -3.21 -2.48 19.29
CA PHE A 7 -4.11 -1.34 19.36
C PHE A 7 -5.08 -1.27 18.16
N LEU A 8 -4.69 -1.84 17.01
CA LEU A 8 -5.48 -1.83 15.77
C LEU A 8 -6.56 -2.93 15.70
N CYS A 9 -6.50 -3.95 16.57
CA CYS A 9 -7.58 -4.95 16.68
C CYS A 9 -8.88 -4.37 17.29
N VAL A 10 -8.78 -3.29 18.07
CA VAL A 10 -9.96 -2.60 18.64
C VAL A 10 -10.75 -1.88 17.55
N LEU A 11 -10.09 -1.49 16.46
CA LEU A 11 -10.69 -0.85 15.29
C LEU A 11 -11.82 -1.65 14.66
N LEU A 12 -11.63 -2.96 14.59
CA LEU A 12 -12.43 -3.86 13.77
C LEU A 12 -13.26 -4.85 14.59
N ALA A 13 -13.18 -4.80 15.93
CA ALA A 13 -14.18 -5.43 16.78
C ALA A 13 -15.60 -4.87 16.52
N SER A 14 -15.70 -3.61 16.07
CA SER A 14 -16.93 -2.97 15.59
C SER A 14 -17.44 -3.49 14.24
N PHE A 15 -16.57 -4.16 13.47
CA PHE A 15 -16.82 -4.65 12.10
C PHE A 15 -16.68 -6.17 11.97
N GLY A 16 -16.54 -6.91 13.08
CA GLY A 16 -16.52 -8.38 13.09
C GLY A 16 -15.21 -9.05 12.66
N LEU A 17 -14.14 -8.29 12.39
CA LEU A 17 -12.90 -8.80 11.77
C LEU A 17 -11.77 -9.10 12.77
N CYS A 18 -11.95 -8.82 14.07
CA CYS A 18 -11.04 -9.29 15.12
C CYS A 18 -11.83 -10.04 16.21
N LEU A 19 -12.21 -11.28 15.91
CA LEU A 19 -12.61 -12.25 16.93
C LEU A 19 -11.36 -13.05 17.31
N THR A 20 -10.79 -12.84 18.49
CA THR A 20 -9.90 -13.85 19.06
C THR A 20 -10.75 -15.08 19.41
N ALA A 21 -11.05 -15.93 18.42
CA ALA A 21 -11.50 -17.28 18.67
C ALA A 21 -10.30 -18.03 19.27
N SER A 22 -10.36 -18.38 20.56
CA SER A 22 -9.23 -19.00 21.25
C SER A 22 -8.80 -20.28 20.51
N GLY A 23 -7.61 -20.26 19.90
CA GLY A 23 -7.02 -21.43 19.23
C GLY A 23 -7.24 -21.53 17.72
N GLN A 24 -7.62 -20.46 17.01
CA GLN A 24 -7.51 -20.40 15.54
C GLN A 24 -6.17 -19.77 15.12
N PRO A 25 -5.53 -20.26 14.05
CA PRO A 25 -4.38 -19.59 13.46
C PRO A 25 -4.77 -18.19 12.94
N LEU A 26 -3.78 -17.30 12.86
CA LEU A 26 -3.96 -15.91 12.45
C LEU A 26 -3.22 -15.67 11.13
N CYS A 27 -3.90 -15.03 10.20
CA CYS A 27 -3.42 -14.69 8.88
C CYS A 27 -3.32 -13.17 8.78
N ASP A 28 -2.21 -12.70 8.24
CA ASP A 28 -1.98 -11.28 8.01
C ASP A 28 -2.69 -10.87 6.71
N VAL A 29 -3.80 -10.15 6.83
CA VAL A 29 -4.52 -9.58 5.67
C VAL A 29 -4.09 -8.13 5.52
N THR A 30 -3.71 -7.74 4.30
CA THR A 30 -3.32 -6.36 4.01
C THR A 30 -4.45 -5.59 3.33
N TYR A 31 -4.69 -4.38 3.85
CA TYR A 31 -5.63 -3.42 3.32
C TYR A 31 -4.93 -2.13 2.92
N PHE A 32 -5.37 -1.56 1.80
CA PHE A 32 -5.09 -0.18 1.45
C PHE A 32 -6.21 0.70 1.97
N LEU A 33 -5.85 1.66 2.80
CA LEU A 33 -6.71 2.78 3.11
C LEU A 33 -6.52 3.82 2.02
N THR A 34 -7.61 4.28 1.40
CA THR A 34 -7.53 5.22 0.28
C THR A 34 -8.48 6.39 0.45
N VAL A 35 -8.07 7.54 -0.07
CA VAL A 35 -8.84 8.78 -0.13
C VAL A 35 -8.74 9.39 -1.52
N SER A 36 -9.73 10.24 -1.87
CA SER A 36 -9.79 10.88 -3.19
C SER A 36 -10.05 12.39 -3.07
N GLU A 37 -9.55 13.15 -4.05
CA GLU A 37 -9.85 14.59 -4.13
C GLU A 37 -11.30 14.88 -4.56
N GLY A 38 -12.06 13.86 -4.99
CA GLY A 38 -13.42 14.00 -5.51
C GLY A 38 -14.52 13.83 -4.46
N ASP A 39 -14.17 13.41 -3.25
CA ASP A 39 -15.11 13.15 -2.16
C ASP A 39 -14.45 13.26 -0.77
N ASP A 40 -15.24 12.96 0.25
CA ASP A 40 -14.87 12.99 1.65
C ASP A 40 -14.82 11.59 2.26
N ILE A 41 -14.57 10.56 1.44
CA ILE A 41 -14.70 9.16 1.84
C ILE A 41 -13.32 8.54 2.07
N LEU A 42 -13.11 7.98 3.26
CA LEU A 42 -12.03 7.03 3.53
C LEU A 42 -12.53 5.62 3.19
N ARG A 43 -11.78 4.92 2.35
CA ARG A 43 -12.11 3.57 1.90
C ARG A 43 -11.10 2.58 2.44
N THR A 44 -11.58 1.39 2.77
CA THR A 44 -10.74 0.23 3.07
C THR A 44 -10.84 -0.71 1.87
N VAL A 45 -9.72 -0.93 1.21
CA VAL A 45 -9.60 -1.76 0.01
C VAL A 45 -8.76 -2.98 0.35
N GLU A 46 -9.22 -4.17 0.04
CA GLU A 46 -8.41 -5.38 0.20
C GLU A 46 -7.30 -5.40 -0.87
N ALA A 47 -6.03 -5.52 -0.44
CA ALA A 47 -4.88 -5.29 -1.31
C ALA A 47 -4.69 -6.36 -2.40
N SER A 48 -5.23 -7.57 -2.23
CA SER A 48 -5.09 -8.67 -3.18
C SER A 48 -6.14 -8.64 -4.29
N SER A 49 -7.37 -8.28 -3.92
CA SER A 49 -8.54 -8.30 -4.79
C SER A 49 -8.88 -6.93 -5.37
N MET A 50 -8.33 -5.86 -4.78
CA MET A 50 -8.66 -4.45 -5.06
C MET A 50 -10.14 -4.12 -4.84
N THR A 51 -10.84 -4.88 -4.00
CA THR A 51 -12.24 -4.63 -3.66
C THR A 51 -12.38 -3.64 -2.51
N VAL A 52 -13.30 -2.69 -2.66
CA VAL A 52 -13.68 -1.79 -1.57
C VAL A 52 -14.58 -2.54 -0.59
N GLU A 53 -14.10 -2.73 0.63
CA GLU A 53 -14.81 -3.45 1.70
C GLU A 53 -15.65 -2.50 2.56
N ILE A 54 -15.09 -1.33 2.86
CA ILE A 54 -15.69 -0.35 3.78
C ILE A 54 -15.52 1.04 3.20
N GLU A 55 -16.58 1.84 3.28
CA GLU A 55 -16.56 3.27 3.01
C GLU A 55 -17.04 4.02 4.26
N MET A 56 -16.33 5.09 4.62
CA MET A 56 -16.73 5.98 5.72
C MET A 56 -16.56 7.44 5.33
N SER A 57 -17.55 8.27 5.67
CA SER A 57 -17.44 9.72 5.49
C SER A 57 -16.54 10.31 6.58
N LEU A 58 -15.64 11.20 6.15
CA LEU A 58 -14.75 11.98 6.99
C LEU A 58 -15.39 13.31 7.41
N SER A 59 -16.50 13.70 6.78
CA SER A 59 -17.29 14.84 7.20
C SER A 59 -18.11 14.54 8.46
N SER A 60 -18.29 15.57 9.25
CA SER A 60 -19.13 15.58 10.45
C SER A 60 -19.89 16.89 10.55
N THR A 61 -20.79 16.99 11.54
CA THR A 61 -21.52 18.23 11.81
C THR A 61 -20.62 19.38 12.28
N ALA A 62 -19.41 19.08 12.75
CA ALA A 62 -18.44 20.06 13.25
C ALA A 62 -17.32 20.38 12.25
N PHE A 63 -17.13 19.54 11.22
CA PHE A 63 -16.03 19.62 10.28
C PHE A 63 -16.46 18.98 8.96
N GLU A 64 -16.67 19.80 7.94
CA GLU A 64 -17.05 19.36 6.59
C GLU A 64 -15.80 19.34 5.71
N VAL A 65 -15.58 18.22 5.05
CA VAL A 65 -14.48 18.02 4.10
C VAL A 65 -15.12 17.76 2.75
N ASP A 66 -14.64 18.47 1.73
CA ASP A 66 -15.15 18.35 0.36
C ASP A 66 -14.18 17.56 -0.53
N SER A 67 -12.90 17.50 -0.13
CA SER A 67 -11.82 16.90 -0.90
C SER A 67 -10.69 16.48 0.04
N VAL A 68 -10.15 15.28 -0.18
CA VAL A 68 -9.07 14.72 0.65
C VAL A 68 -7.91 14.27 -0.23
N ARG A 69 -6.69 14.50 0.24
CA ARG A 69 -5.47 13.96 -0.37
C ARG A 69 -4.42 13.78 0.70
N GLY A 70 -3.39 13.00 0.38
CA GLY A 70 -2.36 12.62 1.34
C GLY A 70 -2.96 11.83 2.50
N LEU A 71 -2.43 10.65 2.75
CA LEU A 71 -2.89 9.81 3.85
C LEU A 71 -1.70 9.09 4.43
N ALA A 72 -1.46 9.29 5.72
CA ALA A 72 -0.43 8.54 6.42
C ALA A 72 -0.88 8.23 7.83
N ILE A 73 -0.43 7.08 8.31
CA ILE A 73 -0.73 6.58 9.64
C ILE A 73 0.46 6.89 10.53
N ASP A 74 0.19 7.54 11.65
CA ASP A 74 1.22 7.77 12.67
C ASP A 74 1.68 6.41 13.23
N PRO A 75 2.95 6.02 13.06
CA PRO A 75 3.45 4.72 13.53
C PRO A 75 3.43 4.59 15.07
N VAL A 76 3.38 5.72 15.79
CA VAL A 76 3.40 5.78 17.25
C VAL A 76 1.99 5.70 17.83
N THR A 77 1.05 6.49 17.30
CA THR A 77 -0.31 6.60 17.86
C THR A 77 -1.35 5.77 17.12
N GLY A 78 -1.10 5.43 15.85
CA GLY A 78 -2.08 4.79 14.97
C GLY A 78 -3.17 5.72 14.44
N LEU A 79 -3.07 7.04 14.68
CA LEU A 79 -3.99 8.02 14.11
C LEU A 79 -3.74 8.21 12.61
N PHE A 80 -4.81 8.43 11.86
CA PHE A 80 -4.73 8.59 10.40
C PHE A 80 -4.75 10.06 10.06
N TYR A 81 -3.65 10.60 9.56
CA TYR A 81 -3.53 12.02 9.20
C TYR A 81 -3.77 12.22 7.71
N MET A 82 -4.50 13.29 7.38
CA MET A 82 -4.93 13.61 6.02
C MET A 82 -4.93 15.13 5.77
N LEU A 83 -4.86 15.53 4.50
CA LEU A 83 -5.02 16.90 4.06
C LEU A 83 -6.44 17.09 3.53
N GLY A 84 -7.21 17.95 4.20
CA GLY A 84 -8.62 18.21 3.87
C GLY A 84 -8.81 19.60 3.34
N ILE A 85 -9.57 19.73 2.25
CA ILE A 85 -10.14 21.01 1.81
C ILE A 85 -11.63 20.95 2.13
N GLY A 86 -12.14 21.99 2.80
CA GLY A 86 -13.52 22.04 3.25
C GLY A 86 -14.08 23.45 3.26
N THR A 87 -15.38 23.55 3.55
CA THR A 87 -16.16 24.79 3.46
C THR A 87 -16.60 25.37 4.80
N VAL A 88 -16.42 24.67 5.93
CA VAL A 88 -16.88 25.12 7.27
C VAL A 88 -15.77 25.85 8.06
N PRO A 89 -16.07 27.01 8.70
CA PRO A 89 -15.09 27.87 9.37
C PRO A 89 -14.24 27.21 10.47
N PRO A 90 -12.97 27.66 10.69
CA PRO A 90 -12.32 28.79 10.04
C PRO A 90 -11.63 28.35 8.74
N ASN A 91 -12.26 28.66 7.60
CA ASN A 91 -11.67 28.38 6.29
C ASN A 91 -10.37 29.17 6.14
N PRO A 92 -9.23 28.52 5.85
CA PRO A 92 -8.12 29.24 5.27
C PRO A 92 -8.52 29.72 3.85
N PRO A 93 -7.88 30.75 3.28
CA PRO A 93 -8.19 31.21 1.93
C PRO A 93 -8.17 30.03 0.95
N SER A 94 -9.24 29.92 0.17
CA SER A 94 -9.53 28.83 -0.77
C SER A 94 -8.28 28.36 -1.52
N ALA A 95 -8.00 27.06 -1.44
CA ALA A 95 -6.85 26.30 -1.99
C ALA A 95 -5.72 25.93 -1.01
N THR A 96 -5.81 26.22 0.29
CA THR A 96 -4.86 25.66 1.27
C THR A 96 -5.54 24.58 2.14
N PRO A 97 -4.97 23.37 2.25
CA PRO A 97 -5.56 22.31 3.05
C PRO A 97 -5.41 22.56 4.55
N ILE A 98 -6.30 21.96 5.32
CA ILE A 98 -6.19 21.79 6.77
C ILE A 98 -5.61 20.40 7.02
N LEU A 99 -4.67 20.30 7.96
CA LEU A 99 -4.26 19.02 8.51
C LEU A 99 -5.33 18.58 9.51
N PHE A 100 -5.82 17.37 9.38
CA PHE A 100 -6.75 16.76 10.32
C PHE A 100 -6.39 15.30 10.52
N TYR A 101 -6.97 14.66 11.54
CA TYR A 101 -6.82 13.23 11.74
C TYR A 101 -8.16 12.55 11.99
N TYR A 102 -8.21 11.27 11.64
CA TYR A 102 -9.22 10.34 12.07
C TYR A 102 -8.64 9.49 13.21
N ASP A 103 -9.32 9.49 14.36
CA ASP A 103 -9.05 8.55 15.45
C ASP A 103 -9.87 7.30 15.18
N PRO A 104 -9.19 6.20 14.83
CA PRO A 104 -9.89 5.05 14.32
C PRO A 104 -10.44 4.22 15.54
N VAL A 105 -9.91 4.44 16.76
CA VAL A 105 -10.45 3.84 18.00
C VAL A 105 -11.62 4.65 18.55
N GLY A 106 -11.47 5.98 18.55
CA GLY A 106 -12.51 6.91 18.99
C GLY A 106 -13.66 7.08 18.00
N LEU A 107 -13.46 6.66 16.75
CA LEU A 107 -14.39 6.81 15.62
C LEU A 107 -14.83 8.26 15.40
N PHE A 108 -13.86 9.19 15.43
CA PHE A 108 -14.12 10.61 15.18
C PHE A 108 -13.03 11.25 14.35
N VAL A 109 -13.40 12.32 13.65
CA VAL A 109 -12.49 13.17 12.90
C VAL A 109 -12.26 14.46 13.68
N SER A 110 -11.02 14.94 13.73
CA SER A 110 -10.68 16.20 14.39
C SER A 110 -9.68 17.02 13.58
N PRO A 111 -9.93 18.32 13.38
CA PRO A 111 -8.96 19.20 12.74
C PRO A 111 -7.75 19.43 13.66
N VAL A 112 -6.56 19.50 13.06
CA VAL A 112 -5.32 19.96 13.72
C VAL A 112 -5.16 21.46 13.48
N GLY A 113 -5.16 21.89 12.22
CA GLY A 113 -5.02 23.30 11.87
C GLY A 113 -4.62 23.54 10.42
N SER A 114 -4.59 24.82 10.03
CA SER A 114 -4.19 25.22 8.68
C SER A 114 -2.73 24.87 8.41
N THR A 115 -2.46 24.29 7.23
CA THR A 115 -1.10 23.97 6.79
C THR A 115 -0.35 25.18 6.23
N LEU A 116 -1.02 26.33 6.04
CA LEU A 116 -0.49 27.59 5.47
C LEU A 116 0.02 27.51 4.01
N LEU A 117 0.30 26.33 3.50
CA LEU A 117 0.79 26.05 2.15
C LEU A 117 -0.06 24.96 1.50
N ASP A 118 -0.05 24.89 0.17
CA ASP A 118 -0.80 23.88 -0.58
C ASP A 118 -0.06 22.54 -0.62
N PHE A 119 -0.13 21.76 0.47
CA PHE A 119 0.45 20.42 0.54
C PHE A 119 -0.32 19.40 -0.31
N ASN A 120 0.39 18.54 -1.05
CA ASN A 120 -0.20 17.51 -1.90
C ASN A 120 -0.22 16.14 -1.22
N ASP A 121 0.89 15.75 -0.60
CA ASP A 121 1.07 14.42 -0.01
C ASP A 121 1.83 14.48 1.31
N LEU A 122 1.70 13.43 2.13
CA LEU A 122 2.32 13.33 3.46
C LEU A 122 2.75 11.90 3.80
N ALA A 123 3.79 11.78 4.62
CA ALA A 123 4.33 10.50 5.07
C ALA A 123 4.96 10.66 6.46
N PHE A 124 4.93 9.60 7.26
CA PHE A 124 5.63 9.58 8.55
C PHE A 124 7.03 8.99 8.43
N LEU A 125 7.99 9.57 9.14
CA LEU A 125 9.21 8.86 9.48
C LEU A 125 8.92 7.77 10.52
N PRO A 126 9.73 6.70 10.57
CA PRO A 126 9.66 5.71 11.65
C PRO A 126 9.82 6.31 13.05
N SER A 127 10.38 7.52 13.18
CA SER A 127 10.49 8.28 14.43
C SER A 127 9.18 8.92 14.89
N GLY A 128 8.13 8.95 14.06
CA GLY A 128 6.84 9.60 14.36
C GLY A 128 6.74 11.06 13.89
N GLU A 129 7.75 11.57 13.18
CA GLU A 129 7.68 12.90 12.56
C GLU A 129 6.90 12.84 11.25
N ILE A 130 5.89 13.71 11.08
CA ILE A 130 5.15 13.83 9.82
C ILE A 130 5.88 14.77 8.87
N ARG A 131 6.09 14.32 7.64
CA ARG A 131 6.65 15.11 6.55
C ARG A 131 5.60 15.26 5.46
N ALA A 132 5.62 16.40 4.78
CA ALA A 132 4.68 16.71 3.71
C ALA A 132 5.39 17.45 2.57
N ILE A 133 4.87 17.27 1.36
CA ILE A 133 5.38 17.94 0.16
C ILE A 133 4.30 18.83 -0.47
N THR A 134 4.66 20.03 -0.90
CA THR A 134 3.73 20.93 -1.57
C THR A 134 3.51 20.58 -3.02
N ASN A 135 2.35 20.96 -3.54
CA ASN A 135 2.19 21.18 -4.97
C ASN A 135 3.26 22.15 -5.49
N PRO A 136 3.54 22.16 -6.81
CA PRO A 136 4.48 23.09 -7.40
C PRO A 136 4.11 24.54 -7.07
N LEU A 137 5.06 25.24 -6.47
CA LEU A 137 4.96 26.66 -6.15
C LEU A 137 5.09 27.50 -7.41
N ALA A 138 4.71 28.78 -7.32
CA ALA A 138 4.79 29.72 -8.45
C ALA A 138 6.21 29.90 -9.03
N ASN A 139 7.26 29.55 -8.28
CA ASN A 139 8.65 29.57 -8.73
C ASN A 139 9.13 28.24 -9.35
N GLY A 140 8.25 27.24 -9.51
CA GLY A 140 8.56 25.93 -10.07
C GLY A 140 9.22 24.95 -9.10
N ALA A 141 9.30 25.29 -7.81
CA ALA A 141 9.84 24.43 -6.76
C ALA A 141 8.74 23.76 -5.94
N ALA A 142 9.10 22.76 -5.13
CA ALA A 142 8.23 22.17 -4.12
C ALA A 142 8.89 22.26 -2.74
N ASN A 143 8.11 22.57 -1.72
CA ASN A 143 8.59 22.57 -0.35
C ASN A 143 8.37 21.20 0.28
N TYR A 144 9.39 20.71 0.97
CA TYR A 144 9.34 19.54 1.83
C TYR A 144 9.51 20.01 3.27
N CYS A 145 8.50 19.77 4.10
CA CYS A 145 8.44 20.28 5.46
C CYS A 145 8.00 19.19 6.44
N GLU A 146 8.50 19.26 7.66
CA GLU A 146 7.83 18.72 8.83
C GLU A 146 6.61 19.56 9.17
N LEU A 147 5.48 18.91 9.45
CA LEU A 147 4.28 19.58 9.93
C LEU A 147 4.15 19.45 11.44
N SER A 148 3.72 20.52 12.10
CA SER A 148 3.36 20.50 13.51
C SER A 148 2.04 19.75 13.70
N LEU A 149 2.06 18.64 14.45
CA LEU A 149 0.82 17.96 14.87
C LEU A 149 -0.02 18.76 15.88
N LEU A 150 0.46 19.93 16.32
CA LEU A 150 -0.29 20.85 17.18
C LEU A 150 -0.98 21.97 16.39
N THR A 151 -0.39 22.43 15.30
CA THR A 151 -0.85 23.62 14.56
C THR A 151 -1.18 23.36 13.09
N GLY A 152 -0.75 22.23 12.53
CA GLY A 152 -0.88 21.86 11.11
C GLY A 152 0.14 22.53 10.19
N GLY A 153 0.67 23.70 10.56
CA GLY A 153 1.65 24.43 9.77
C GLY A 153 3.07 23.83 9.77
N PRO A 154 3.90 24.22 8.77
CA PRO A 154 5.28 23.74 8.64
C PRO A 154 6.17 24.27 9.77
N ILE A 155 7.09 23.44 10.25
CA ILE A 155 8.05 23.81 11.30
C ILE A 155 9.50 23.91 10.82
N ASP A 156 9.83 23.21 9.74
CA ASP A 156 11.08 23.35 9.00
C ASP A 156 10.79 23.57 7.51
N LEU A 157 11.85 23.78 6.74
CA LEU A 157 11.73 23.98 5.30
C LEU A 157 12.96 23.48 4.57
N CYS A 158 12.71 22.52 3.69
CA CYS A 158 13.60 22.11 2.63
C CYS A 158 12.91 22.33 1.28
N ASN A 159 13.66 22.51 0.19
CA ASN A 159 13.08 22.84 -1.10
C ASN A 159 13.68 21.98 -2.22
N PHE A 160 12.79 21.36 -2.99
CA PHE A 160 13.13 20.74 -4.26
C PHE A 160 13.06 21.78 -5.38
N PRO A 161 14.19 22.09 -6.04
CA PRO A 161 14.28 23.21 -6.97
C PRO A 161 13.48 23.01 -8.26
N VAL A 162 13.09 21.77 -8.55
CA VAL A 162 12.29 21.39 -9.72
C VAL A 162 11.13 20.55 -9.25
N ALA A 163 9.93 21.04 -9.47
CA ALA A 163 8.67 20.37 -9.20
C ALA A 163 7.80 20.36 -10.43
N ASP A 164 7.26 19.18 -10.71
CA ASP A 164 6.35 18.91 -11.81
C ASP A 164 5.15 18.23 -11.15
N SER A 165 3.95 18.74 -11.38
CA SER A 165 2.69 18.39 -10.70
C SER A 165 2.55 16.92 -10.26
N GLY A 166 1.80 16.61 -9.20
CA GLY A 166 1.73 15.24 -8.66
C GLY A 166 2.79 14.93 -7.61
N GLU A 167 3.30 15.97 -6.95
CA GLU A 167 4.33 15.89 -5.92
C GLU A 167 3.94 14.93 -4.79
N SER A 168 4.58 13.78 -4.73
CA SER A 168 4.26 12.70 -3.79
C SER A 168 5.52 12.24 -3.07
N ILE A 169 5.39 11.79 -1.83
CA ILE A 169 6.52 11.34 -1.02
C ILE A 169 6.25 10.02 -0.34
N GLY A 170 7.28 9.17 -0.30
CA GLY A 170 7.27 7.91 0.42
C GLY A 170 8.52 7.84 1.29
N ILE A 171 8.39 7.30 2.49
CA ILE A 171 9.52 7.09 3.39
C ILE A 171 9.60 5.59 3.65
N ASN A 172 10.76 5.00 3.34
CA ASN A 172 10.95 3.56 3.55
C ASN A 172 11.17 3.21 5.04
N GLY A 173 11.19 1.93 5.37
CA GLY A 173 11.39 1.47 6.75
C GLY A 173 12.71 1.88 7.41
N ASN A 174 13.68 2.34 6.63
CA ASN A 174 14.93 2.91 7.13
C ASN A 174 14.87 4.43 7.35
N GLY A 175 13.70 5.05 7.15
CA GLY A 175 13.51 6.49 7.25
C GLY A 175 14.06 7.29 6.07
N GLN A 176 14.30 6.65 4.93
CA GLN A 176 14.86 7.31 3.76
C GLN A 176 13.76 7.88 2.86
N LEU A 177 13.93 9.13 2.45
CA LEU A 177 12.97 9.84 1.59
C LEU A 177 13.09 9.41 0.13
N TYR A 178 11.94 9.08 -0.44
CA TYR A 178 11.72 8.98 -1.88
C TYR A 178 10.64 9.98 -2.27
N ARG A 179 10.83 10.59 -3.44
CA ARG A 179 9.92 11.57 -4.01
C ARG A 179 9.53 11.13 -5.39
N ALA A 180 8.23 11.10 -5.66
CA ALA A 180 7.71 11.03 -7.01
C ALA A 180 7.21 12.42 -7.44
N SER A 181 7.45 12.77 -8.69
CA SER A 181 7.15 14.09 -9.24
C SER A 181 6.85 13.93 -10.73
N GLY A 182 5.85 14.64 -11.24
CA GLY A 182 5.44 14.61 -12.63
C GLY A 182 3.97 14.24 -12.83
N GLY A 183 3.37 14.86 -13.85
CA GLY A 183 1.97 14.68 -14.16
C GLY A 183 1.41 15.57 -15.26
N GLY A 184 0.47 15.01 -16.02
CA GLY A 184 -0.29 15.67 -17.10
C GLY A 184 0.57 16.12 -18.29
N ALA A 185 1.36 17.18 -18.09
CA ALA A 185 2.20 17.81 -19.11
C ALA A 185 3.70 17.47 -18.96
N PHE A 186 4.08 16.74 -17.91
CA PHE A 186 5.46 16.42 -17.58
C PHE A 186 5.63 14.94 -17.30
N ASP A 187 6.75 14.39 -17.76
CA ASP A 187 7.16 13.01 -17.52
C ASP A 187 7.35 12.76 -16.01
N SER A 188 6.71 11.70 -15.52
CA SER A 188 6.86 11.25 -14.14
C SER A 188 8.24 10.67 -13.87
N ARG A 189 8.74 10.90 -12.66
CA ARG A 189 10.03 10.38 -12.19
C ARG A 189 9.92 9.94 -10.74
N LEU A 190 10.74 8.96 -10.39
CA LEU A 190 11.07 8.62 -9.01
C LEU A 190 12.44 9.20 -8.67
N GLN A 191 12.58 9.78 -7.50
CA GLN A 191 13.84 10.26 -6.96
C GLN A 191 14.05 9.62 -5.59
N GLY A 192 15.23 9.03 -5.38
CA GLY A 192 15.61 8.40 -4.12
C GLY A 192 16.73 9.15 -3.41
N PRO A 193 17.18 8.64 -2.26
CA PRO A 193 18.24 9.26 -1.46
C PRO A 193 19.53 9.42 -2.26
N SER A 194 20.19 10.58 -2.14
CA SER A 194 21.52 10.74 -2.72
C SER A 194 22.62 10.12 -1.86
N ASN A 195 23.75 9.84 -2.51
CA ASN A 195 24.96 9.35 -1.88
C ASN A 195 25.74 10.48 -1.17
N ASN A 196 25.19 11.70 -1.13
CA ASN A 196 25.89 12.89 -0.67
C ASN A 196 25.89 12.94 0.87
N PRO A 197 27.06 12.88 1.53
CA PRO A 197 27.14 12.84 2.99
C PRO A 197 26.84 14.18 3.68
N SER A 198 26.48 15.25 2.94
CA SER A 198 26.15 16.57 3.52
C SER A 198 24.83 16.62 4.29
N GLY A 199 24.00 15.57 4.23
CA GLY A 199 22.88 15.38 5.17
C GLY A 199 21.64 16.23 4.91
N ASP A 200 21.48 16.81 3.71
CA ASP A 200 20.23 17.44 3.30
C ASP A 200 19.25 16.35 2.81
N PRO A 201 18.07 16.19 3.43
CA PRO A 201 17.09 15.18 3.01
C PRO A 201 16.54 15.43 1.59
N CYS A 202 16.67 16.63 1.02
CA CYS A 202 16.25 16.93 -0.35
C CYS A 202 17.34 16.72 -1.40
N ASP A 203 18.55 16.33 -1.01
CA ASP A 203 19.54 15.85 -1.97
C ASP A 203 19.12 14.45 -2.46
N VAL A 204 18.43 14.42 -3.61
CA VAL A 204 17.89 13.20 -4.21
C VAL A 204 18.53 12.88 -5.57
N LEU A 205 18.53 11.61 -5.94
CA LEU A 205 18.98 11.10 -7.23
C LEU A 205 17.82 10.48 -7.99
N THR A 206 17.71 10.77 -9.29
CA THR A 206 16.69 10.16 -10.14
C THR A 206 16.92 8.66 -10.26
N VAL A 207 15.87 7.90 -9.98
CA VAL A 207 15.79 6.45 -10.20
C VAL A 207 15.12 6.23 -11.56
N THR A 208 15.72 5.38 -12.39
CA THR A 208 15.14 4.99 -13.67
C THR A 208 13.91 4.13 -13.42
N ILE A 209 12.76 4.49 -13.97
CA ILE A 209 11.51 3.73 -13.88
C ILE A 209 11.00 3.37 -15.29
N PRO A 210 10.07 2.41 -15.44
CA PRO A 210 9.58 1.97 -16.73
C PRO A 210 8.78 3.06 -17.47
N PRO A 211 8.82 3.10 -18.82
CA PRO A 211 8.15 4.15 -19.62
C PRO A 211 6.65 4.31 -19.36
N GLU A 212 5.95 3.21 -19.04
CA GLU A 212 4.52 3.20 -18.71
C GLU A 212 4.18 4.02 -17.47
N LEU A 213 5.10 4.11 -16.49
CA LEU A 213 4.93 4.99 -15.33
C LEU A 213 5.34 6.42 -15.66
N ILE A 214 6.34 6.61 -16.53
CA ILE A 214 6.83 7.93 -16.93
C ILE A 214 5.74 8.71 -17.68
N SER A 215 4.98 8.03 -18.55
CA SER A 215 3.98 8.66 -19.40
C SER A 215 2.70 9.07 -18.68
N GLU A 216 2.53 8.66 -17.43
CA GLU A 216 1.30 8.87 -16.66
C GLU A 216 1.58 9.69 -15.40
N PRO A 217 0.65 10.53 -14.93
CA PRO A 217 0.83 11.27 -13.69
C PRO A 217 0.99 10.35 -12.49
N VAL A 218 1.88 10.68 -11.56
CA VAL A 218 1.86 10.04 -10.23
C VAL A 218 0.82 10.72 -9.35
N ARG A 219 0.06 9.93 -8.58
CA ARG A 219 -0.96 10.44 -7.66
C ARG A 219 -0.52 10.40 -6.20
N THR A 220 0.08 9.30 -5.79
CA THR A 220 0.67 9.11 -4.46
C THR A 220 1.62 7.91 -4.51
N ILE A 221 2.57 7.88 -3.59
CA ILE A 221 3.41 6.71 -3.33
C ILE A 221 3.40 6.40 -1.84
N THR A 222 3.38 5.13 -1.47
CA THR A 222 3.49 4.72 -0.06
C THR A 222 4.34 3.48 0.07
N TRP A 223 5.15 3.41 1.12
CA TRP A 223 6.03 2.26 1.37
C TRP A 223 5.25 1.08 1.94
N TRP A 224 5.39 -0.08 1.29
CA TRP A 224 4.88 -1.35 1.79
C TRP A 224 6.03 -2.16 2.39
N GLU A 225 6.09 -2.20 3.72
CA GLU A 225 7.17 -2.86 4.46
C GLU A 225 7.33 -4.35 4.13
N ALA A 226 6.22 -5.08 4.01
CA ALA A 226 6.24 -6.52 3.74
C ALA A 226 6.83 -6.84 2.35
N GLU A 227 6.55 -5.99 1.37
CA GLU A 227 7.01 -6.17 -0.02
C GLU A 227 8.36 -5.49 -0.29
N GLY A 228 8.87 -4.66 0.63
CA GLY A 228 10.12 -3.92 0.43
C GLY A 228 10.09 -2.97 -0.78
N ALA A 229 8.90 -2.46 -1.12
CA ALA A 229 8.66 -1.66 -2.31
C ALA A 229 7.58 -0.60 -2.08
N PHE A 230 7.47 0.35 -3.01
CA PHE A 230 6.44 1.39 -2.97
C PHE A 230 5.18 0.92 -3.70
N VAL A 231 4.02 1.12 -3.09
CA VAL A 231 2.76 1.17 -3.82
C VAL A 231 2.72 2.49 -4.57
N TRP A 232 2.75 2.43 -5.91
CA TRP A 232 2.68 3.55 -6.82
C TRP A 232 1.29 3.63 -7.46
N VAL A 233 0.59 4.72 -7.20
CA VAL A 233 -0.72 4.98 -7.81
C VAL A 233 -0.52 5.83 -9.06
N SER A 234 -0.86 5.26 -10.21
CA SER A 234 -0.86 5.96 -11.49
C SER A 234 -2.15 6.76 -11.68
N GLY A 235 -2.03 7.92 -12.31
CA GLY A 235 -3.15 8.78 -12.68
C GLY A 235 -3.66 8.51 -14.10
N ASP A 236 -3.48 7.28 -14.59
CA ASP A 236 -4.00 6.82 -15.87
C ASP A 236 -5.52 6.58 -15.84
N ALA A 237 -6.12 6.39 -17.02
CA ALA A 237 -7.56 6.16 -17.11
C ALA A 237 -8.00 4.82 -16.49
N ALA A 238 -7.07 3.88 -16.30
CA ALA A 238 -7.32 2.57 -15.72
C ALA A 238 -7.16 2.56 -14.18
N ARG A 239 -6.66 3.65 -13.58
CA ARG A 239 -6.37 3.76 -12.13
C ARG A 239 -5.45 2.64 -11.66
N SER A 240 -4.39 2.42 -12.41
CA SER A 240 -3.45 1.33 -12.21
C SER A 240 -2.61 1.55 -10.94
N ILE A 241 -2.47 0.49 -10.16
CA ILE A 241 -1.62 0.43 -8.97
C ILE A 241 -0.46 -0.51 -9.25
N TYR A 242 0.75 -0.04 -9.01
CA TYR A 242 1.98 -0.81 -9.20
C TYR A 242 2.71 -1.00 -7.88
N LEU A 243 3.37 -2.13 -7.73
CA LEU A 243 4.47 -2.30 -6.79
C LEU A 243 5.75 -1.83 -7.49
N LEU A 244 6.42 -0.83 -6.94
CA LEU A 244 7.62 -0.20 -7.48
C LEU A 244 8.78 -0.36 -6.50
N GLU A 245 9.73 -1.22 -6.84
CA GLU A 245 10.95 -1.39 -6.05
C GLU A 245 11.82 -0.12 -6.07
N PRO A 246 12.63 0.13 -5.02
CA PRO A 246 13.63 1.20 -5.05
C PRO A 246 14.65 1.09 -6.19
N SER A 247 14.78 -0.10 -6.77
CA SER A 247 15.61 -0.39 -7.95
C SER A 247 15.04 0.18 -9.25
N GLY A 248 13.76 0.55 -9.25
CA GLY A 248 13.02 1.02 -10.43
C GLY A 248 12.26 -0.08 -11.18
N ILE A 249 12.21 -1.31 -10.66
CA ILE A 249 11.39 -2.38 -11.23
C ILE A 249 9.93 -2.17 -10.78
N ALA A 250 9.00 -2.18 -11.73
CA ALA A 250 7.57 -2.02 -11.46
C ALA A 250 6.77 -3.26 -11.88
N THR A 251 5.82 -3.65 -11.04
CA THR A 251 4.88 -4.75 -11.28
C THR A 251 3.46 -4.25 -11.07
N LEU A 252 2.58 -4.41 -12.06
CA LEU A 252 1.17 -4.07 -11.91
C LEU A 252 0.52 -5.04 -10.91
N ILE A 253 -0.11 -4.50 -9.85
CA ILE A 253 -0.80 -5.32 -8.83
C ILE A 253 -2.32 -5.25 -8.93
N GLY A 254 -2.86 -4.25 -9.62
CA GLY A 254 -4.29 -4.16 -9.88
C GLY A 254 -4.75 -2.76 -10.28
N ASN A 255 -6.06 -2.57 -10.27
CA ASN A 255 -6.70 -1.34 -10.69
C ASN A 255 -7.73 -0.92 -9.64
N ALA A 256 -7.71 0.34 -9.23
CA ALA A 256 -8.71 0.87 -8.33
C ALA A 256 -10.03 1.16 -9.06
N ASP A 257 -11.15 1.02 -8.35
CA ASP A 257 -12.48 1.39 -8.85
C ASP A 257 -12.79 2.90 -8.71
N HIS A 258 -11.91 3.65 -8.03
CA HIS A 258 -11.99 5.10 -7.81
C HIS A 258 -10.61 5.78 -7.97
N ASP A 259 -10.60 7.10 -8.06
CA ASP A 259 -9.35 7.87 -8.10
C ASP A 259 -8.73 7.92 -6.70
N ILE A 260 -7.41 7.73 -6.59
CA ILE A 260 -6.70 7.72 -5.30
C ILE A 260 -5.71 8.89 -5.29
N THR A 261 -5.78 9.72 -4.25
CA THR A 261 -4.88 10.88 -4.02
C THR A 261 -4.20 10.85 -2.66
N GLY A 262 -4.45 9.79 -1.89
CA GLY A 262 -3.71 9.42 -0.69
C GLY A 262 -3.95 7.94 -0.41
N LEU A 263 -2.90 7.24 -0.01
CA LEU A 263 -2.95 5.81 0.30
C LEU A 263 -2.12 5.55 1.55
N ALA A 264 -2.64 4.75 2.47
CA ALA A 264 -1.86 4.15 3.56
C ALA A 264 -2.11 2.65 3.62
N ILE A 265 -1.16 1.92 4.21
CA ILE A 265 -1.20 0.46 4.26
C ILE A 265 -1.40 0.01 5.71
N VAL A 266 -2.31 -0.93 5.89
CA VAL A 266 -2.59 -1.57 7.17
C VAL A 266 -2.59 -3.08 6.98
N THR A 267 -1.76 -3.77 7.76
CA THR A 267 -1.75 -5.24 7.82
C THR A 267 -2.30 -5.69 9.16
N LEU A 268 -3.25 -6.63 9.12
CA LEU A 268 -4.00 -7.09 10.27
C LEU A 268 -3.91 -8.60 10.41
N ALA A 269 -3.54 -9.06 11.60
CA ALA A 269 -3.69 -10.46 11.95
C ALA A 269 -5.16 -10.76 12.24
N THR A 270 -5.84 -11.42 11.30
CA THR A 270 -7.23 -11.86 11.44
C THR A 270 -7.28 -13.38 11.63
N PRO A 271 -8.29 -13.95 12.29
CA PRO A 271 -8.50 -15.40 12.27
C PRO A 271 -8.61 -15.83 10.83
N CYS A 272 -7.76 -16.76 10.42
CA CYS A 272 -7.81 -17.29 9.09
C CYS A 272 -9.23 -17.80 8.81
N PRO A 273 -9.77 -17.62 7.59
CA PRO A 273 -11.03 -18.22 7.20
C PRO A 273 -11.07 -19.68 7.68
N VAL A 274 -12.22 -20.21 8.09
CA VAL A 274 -12.28 -21.62 8.49
C VAL A 274 -12.02 -22.45 7.21
N GLY A 275 -10.79 -22.93 7.03
CA GLY A 275 -10.24 -23.49 5.78
C GLY A 275 -9.05 -22.70 5.18
N GLY A 276 -8.87 -21.43 5.55
CA GLY A 276 -7.97 -20.43 4.94
C GLY A 276 -6.47 -20.65 5.10
N ASP A 277 -6.00 -21.49 6.01
CA ASP A 277 -4.58 -21.90 6.03
C ASP A 277 -4.33 -23.13 5.19
N GLN A 278 -5.40 -23.83 4.82
CA GLN A 278 -5.26 -25.11 4.18
C GLN A 278 -5.17 -24.91 2.69
N PHE A 279 -4.12 -25.43 2.09
CA PHE A 279 -3.93 -25.36 0.65
C PHE A 279 -3.25 -26.63 0.17
N ILE A 280 -3.01 -26.66 -1.13
CA ILE A 280 -2.21 -27.67 -1.80
C ILE A 280 -1.15 -26.92 -2.61
N ARG A 281 0.14 -27.09 -2.30
CA ARG A 281 1.24 -26.55 -3.11
C ARG A 281 1.09 -27.04 -4.54
N GLY A 282 1.07 -26.09 -5.47
CA GLY A 282 0.87 -26.32 -6.89
C GLY A 282 -0.59 -26.33 -7.38
N ASP A 283 -1.60 -26.11 -6.53
CA ASP A 283 -3.00 -25.85 -6.94
C ASP A 283 -3.22 -24.35 -7.08
N CYS A 284 -2.58 -23.75 -8.09
CA CYS A 284 -2.50 -22.30 -8.24
C CYS A 284 -3.83 -21.68 -8.68
N ASN A 285 -4.72 -22.46 -9.33
CA ASN A 285 -6.03 -21.99 -9.78
C ASN A 285 -7.17 -22.36 -8.80
N LEU A 286 -6.85 -23.01 -7.67
CA LEU A 286 -7.77 -23.37 -6.58
C LEU A 286 -8.91 -24.31 -7.01
N ASP A 287 -8.63 -25.21 -7.96
CA ASP A 287 -9.60 -26.17 -8.47
C ASP A 287 -9.52 -27.57 -7.81
N LEU A 288 -8.68 -27.71 -6.77
CA LEU A 288 -8.35 -28.95 -6.06
C LEU A 288 -7.62 -30.00 -6.92
N GLY A 289 -7.10 -29.59 -8.07
CA GLY A 289 -6.20 -30.35 -8.91
C GLY A 289 -4.80 -29.73 -8.95
N VAL A 290 -3.78 -30.57 -9.15
CA VAL A 290 -2.42 -30.10 -9.45
C VAL A 290 -2.00 -30.63 -10.80
N ASN A 291 -1.97 -29.75 -11.80
CA ASN A 291 -1.75 -30.09 -13.20
C ASN A 291 -1.11 -28.93 -14.00
N VAL A 292 -1.13 -29.02 -15.32
CA VAL A 292 -0.50 -28.01 -16.21
C VAL A 292 -1.23 -26.67 -16.16
N ALA A 293 -2.55 -26.68 -15.90
CA ALA A 293 -3.33 -25.47 -15.76
C ALA A 293 -2.79 -24.57 -14.64
N ASP A 294 -2.32 -25.15 -13.55
CA ASP A 294 -1.72 -24.42 -12.42
C ASP A 294 -0.42 -23.74 -12.80
N ALA A 295 0.46 -24.44 -13.51
CA ALA A 295 1.70 -23.85 -14.02
C ALA A 295 1.42 -22.70 -15.00
N ILE A 296 0.38 -22.82 -15.83
CA ILE A 296 -0.06 -21.74 -16.73
C ILE A 296 -0.61 -20.56 -15.93
N PHE A 297 -1.45 -20.83 -14.93
CA PHE A 297 -2.05 -19.81 -14.08
C PHE A 297 -0.97 -19.03 -13.32
N LEU A 298 -0.04 -19.73 -12.67
CA LEU A 298 1.13 -19.16 -11.99
C LEU A 298 2.00 -18.31 -12.92
N LEU A 299 2.36 -18.82 -14.10
CA LEU A 299 3.16 -18.05 -15.04
C LEU A 299 2.39 -16.85 -15.60
N SER A 300 1.07 -16.96 -15.73
CA SER A 300 0.24 -15.83 -16.14
C SER A 300 0.21 -14.75 -15.07
N SER A 301 -0.02 -15.11 -13.80
CA SER A 301 -0.05 -14.18 -12.69
C SER A 301 1.31 -13.49 -12.48
N LEU A 302 2.42 -14.16 -12.79
CA LEU A 302 3.77 -13.60 -12.70
C LEU A 302 4.17 -12.70 -13.87
N PHE A 303 3.73 -12.99 -15.10
CA PHE A 303 4.33 -12.39 -16.30
C PHE A 303 3.35 -11.78 -17.30
N VAL A 304 2.04 -12.01 -17.15
CA VAL A 304 1.03 -11.48 -18.07
C VAL A 304 0.32 -10.30 -17.41
N PRO A 305 0.53 -9.06 -17.88
CA PRO A 305 -0.13 -7.89 -17.33
C PRO A 305 -1.66 -8.02 -17.40
N GLY A 306 -2.34 -7.68 -16.31
CA GLY A 306 -3.80 -7.75 -16.20
C GLY A 306 -4.39 -9.15 -16.05
N SER A 307 -3.56 -10.18 -15.85
CA SER A 307 -4.02 -11.50 -15.42
C SER A 307 -4.45 -11.47 -13.95
N SER A 308 -5.30 -12.42 -13.55
CA SER A 308 -5.74 -12.53 -12.16
C SER A 308 -4.55 -12.87 -11.24
N PRO A 309 -4.40 -12.20 -10.09
CA PRO A 309 -3.42 -12.60 -9.09
C PRO A 309 -3.74 -13.98 -8.50
N LEU A 310 -2.76 -14.59 -7.83
CA LEU A 310 -2.97 -15.82 -7.08
C LEU A 310 -3.92 -15.55 -5.91
N GLY A 311 -4.97 -16.38 -5.79
CA GLY A 311 -5.91 -16.31 -4.68
C GLY A 311 -5.33 -16.82 -3.35
N CYS A 312 -4.34 -17.72 -3.42
CA CYS A 312 -3.42 -18.04 -2.34
C CYS A 312 -2.00 -18.04 -2.89
N ARG A 313 -1.07 -17.33 -2.24
CA ARG A 313 0.33 -17.27 -2.67
C ARG A 313 1.11 -18.52 -2.28
N ASP A 314 0.75 -19.19 -1.18
CA ASP A 314 1.38 -20.44 -0.75
C ASP A 314 1.18 -21.59 -1.76
N THR A 315 0.09 -21.57 -2.54
CA THR A 315 -0.06 -22.53 -3.64
C THR A 315 0.94 -22.29 -4.77
N GLY A 316 1.43 -21.05 -4.90
CA GLY A 316 2.41 -20.62 -5.90
C GLY A 316 3.87 -20.79 -5.46
N ASP A 317 4.16 -20.91 -4.16
CA ASP A 317 5.48 -21.31 -3.65
C ASP A 317 5.57 -22.84 -3.62
N VAL A 318 5.86 -23.42 -4.79
CA VAL A 318 5.81 -24.88 -4.98
C VAL A 318 7.09 -25.54 -4.48
N ASN A 319 8.20 -24.81 -4.42
CA ASN A 319 9.47 -25.34 -3.94
C ASN A 319 9.75 -25.03 -2.45
N ASP A 320 8.86 -24.30 -1.78
CA ASP A 320 8.89 -23.97 -0.36
C ASP A 320 10.14 -23.16 0.03
N ASP A 321 10.46 -22.13 -0.76
CA ASP A 321 11.60 -21.24 -0.54
C ASP A 321 11.22 -19.84 -0.02
N GLY A 322 9.92 -19.60 0.21
CA GLY A 322 9.38 -18.36 0.74
C GLY A 322 9.20 -17.26 -0.31
N GLY A 323 9.24 -17.60 -1.61
CA GLY A 323 9.08 -16.63 -2.69
C GLY A 323 8.46 -17.20 -3.95
N VAL A 324 7.30 -16.67 -4.34
CA VAL A 324 6.61 -17.07 -5.58
C VAL A 324 7.30 -16.48 -6.82
N ASN A 325 7.93 -17.33 -7.64
CA ASN A 325 8.66 -16.94 -8.83
C ASN A 325 8.69 -18.01 -9.94
N VAL A 326 9.52 -17.82 -10.97
CA VAL A 326 9.60 -18.77 -12.10
C VAL A 326 10.16 -20.14 -11.71
N ALA A 327 10.94 -20.22 -10.64
CA ALA A 327 11.48 -21.47 -10.12
C ALA A 327 10.36 -22.41 -9.69
N ASP A 328 9.27 -21.90 -9.13
CA ASP A 328 8.10 -22.66 -8.71
C ASP A 328 7.39 -23.33 -9.88
N ALA A 329 7.18 -22.58 -10.96
CA ALA A 329 6.58 -23.13 -12.18
C ALA A 329 7.46 -24.25 -12.78
N VAL A 330 8.79 -24.07 -12.76
CA VAL A 330 9.74 -25.11 -13.22
C VAL A 330 9.73 -26.33 -12.30
N PHE A 331 9.66 -26.10 -10.98
CA PHE A 331 9.60 -27.14 -9.97
C PHE A 331 8.32 -27.98 -10.12
N LEU A 332 7.17 -27.31 -10.26
CA LEU A 332 5.87 -27.93 -10.50
C LEU A 332 5.88 -28.80 -11.77
N LEU A 333 6.31 -28.24 -12.91
CA LEU A 333 6.38 -28.98 -14.17
C LEU A 333 7.36 -30.17 -14.10
N SER A 334 8.44 -30.04 -13.34
CA SER A 334 9.37 -31.14 -13.08
C SER A 334 8.70 -32.26 -12.26
N GLY A 335 7.91 -31.90 -11.25
CA GLY A 335 7.06 -32.82 -10.49
C GLY A 335 6.06 -33.58 -11.37
N LEU A 336 5.42 -32.88 -12.32
CA LEU A 336 4.38 -33.44 -13.19
C LEU A 336 4.93 -34.37 -14.28
N PHE A 337 6.11 -34.09 -14.83
CA PHE A 337 6.57 -34.73 -16.07
C PHE A 337 7.87 -35.52 -15.97
N ILE A 338 8.69 -35.32 -14.94
CA ILE A 338 9.99 -35.98 -14.81
C ILE A 338 9.88 -37.09 -13.77
N PRO A 339 9.95 -38.38 -14.16
CA PRO A 339 9.92 -39.47 -13.20
C PRO A 339 11.11 -39.38 -12.21
N GLY A 340 10.82 -39.40 -10.91
CA GLY A 340 11.83 -39.36 -9.85
C GLY A 340 12.37 -37.95 -9.54
N SER A 341 11.69 -36.90 -9.99
CA SER A 341 11.92 -35.54 -9.51
C SER A 341 11.67 -35.43 -8.00
N VAL A 342 12.21 -34.36 -7.39
CA VAL A 342 11.96 -34.06 -5.97
C VAL A 342 10.46 -33.87 -5.78
N PRO A 343 9.82 -34.57 -4.83
CA PRO A 343 8.40 -34.39 -4.55
C PRO A 343 8.11 -32.95 -4.08
N VAL A 344 6.93 -32.45 -4.43
CA VAL A 344 6.41 -31.20 -3.88
C VAL A 344 6.35 -31.30 -2.35
N PRO A 345 6.89 -30.33 -1.60
CA PRO A 345 6.79 -30.29 -0.14
C PRO A 345 5.33 -30.33 0.34
N PHE A 346 5.14 -30.74 1.59
CA PHE A 346 3.83 -30.66 2.24
C PHE A 346 3.46 -29.17 2.43
N PRO A 347 2.20 -28.76 2.24
CA PRO A 347 1.02 -29.55 1.83
C PRO A 347 1.00 -29.88 0.33
N SER A 348 0.88 -31.16 -0.05
CA SER A 348 0.91 -31.59 -1.45
C SER A 348 -0.39 -32.28 -1.89
N ILE A 349 -0.60 -32.46 -3.20
CA ILE A 349 -1.79 -33.17 -3.72
C ILE A 349 -1.90 -34.62 -3.21
N ILE A 350 -0.79 -35.20 -2.76
CA ILE A 350 -0.72 -36.56 -2.20
C ILE A 350 -1.25 -36.58 -0.76
N ASP A 351 -0.95 -35.53 0.00
CA ASP A 351 -1.32 -35.38 1.41
C ASP A 351 -2.71 -34.73 1.56
N GLY A 352 -3.14 -33.98 0.54
CA GLY A 352 -4.35 -33.16 0.55
C GLY A 352 -4.13 -31.81 1.21
N CYS A 353 -5.25 -31.16 1.52
CA CYS A 353 -5.28 -29.85 2.17
C CYS A 353 -4.53 -29.86 3.50
N GLY A 354 -3.63 -28.90 3.69
CA GLY A 354 -2.85 -28.73 4.91
C GLY A 354 -2.34 -27.32 5.08
N SER A 355 -1.93 -26.97 6.30
CA SER A 355 -1.33 -25.68 6.61
C SER A 355 0.16 -25.64 6.29
N ASP A 356 0.68 -24.45 6.00
CA ASP A 356 2.11 -24.26 5.79
C ASP A 356 2.91 -24.62 7.06
N PRO A 357 3.80 -25.64 7.02
CA PRO A 357 4.65 -25.99 8.17
C PRO A 357 5.83 -25.02 8.35
N THR A 358 6.07 -24.15 7.38
CA THR A 358 7.22 -23.26 7.20
C THR A 358 6.71 -21.83 7.14
N ASP A 359 6.54 -21.24 8.33
CA ASP A 359 6.08 -19.86 8.51
C ASP A 359 6.94 -18.86 7.70
N ASP A 360 6.32 -18.15 6.77
CA ASP A 360 6.94 -17.15 5.91
C ASP A 360 6.03 -15.91 5.72
N GLY A 361 6.30 -15.09 4.70
CA GLY A 361 5.54 -13.86 4.42
C GLY A 361 4.39 -14.04 3.43
N LEU A 362 4.10 -15.26 3.00
CA LEU A 362 3.07 -15.60 2.03
C LEU A 362 1.76 -15.97 2.74
N ASP A 363 0.64 -15.75 2.06
CA ASP A 363 -0.69 -15.94 2.62
C ASP A 363 -1.66 -16.66 1.67
N CYS A 364 -2.60 -17.38 2.27
CA CYS A 364 -3.77 -17.95 1.60
C CYS A 364 -5.04 -17.17 1.94
N LEU A 365 -5.42 -16.23 1.06
CA LEU A 365 -6.65 -15.44 1.25
C LEU A 365 -7.90 -16.18 0.76
N THR A 366 -7.73 -17.01 -0.27
CA THR A 366 -8.75 -17.92 -0.79
C THR A 366 -8.16 -19.30 -0.94
N THR A 367 -8.95 -20.32 -0.61
CA THR A 367 -8.53 -21.70 -0.77
C THR A 367 -9.58 -22.52 -1.51
N GLY A 368 -9.12 -23.51 -2.28
CA GLY A 368 -9.98 -24.59 -2.78
C GLY A 368 -10.35 -25.60 -1.69
N CYS A 369 -9.65 -25.57 -0.54
CA CYS A 369 -9.80 -26.52 0.54
C CYS A 369 -11.08 -26.31 1.38
N PRO A 370 -11.76 -27.41 1.79
CA PRO A 370 -13.08 -27.38 2.42
C PRO A 370 -13.13 -27.04 3.91
#